data_AF-A0A924RJX0-F1
#
_entry.id   AF-A0A924RJX0-F1
#
_cell.length_a   1.000
_cell.length_b   1.000
_cell.length_c   1.000
_cell.angle_alpha   90.00
_cell.angle_beta   90.00
_cell.angle_gamma   90.00
#
_symmetry.space_group_name_H-M   'P 1'
#
loop_
_entity.id
_entity.type
_entity.pdbx_description
1 polymer ?
#
loop_
_entity_poly.entity_id
_entity_poly.type
_entity_poly.pdbx_seq_one_letter_code
_entity_poly.pdbx_strand_id
1 'polypeptide(L)' 'METVLIRIDNKKAYRFLEDLEDLQVIKVLQKKTETNQKLSEKYAGKLPVDIADDLQKYVTESRNEWTNRTI' A
#
# COMPACT_ATOMS: atom_id res chain seq x y z
N MET A 1 23.62 6.60 26.54
CA MET A 1 22.65 5.71 25.85
C MET A 1 23.32 5.27 24.56
N GLU A 2 23.40 3.97 24.34
CA GLU A 2 24.05 3.39 23.17
C GLU A 2 22.96 2.75 22.31
N THR A 3 22.97 3.01 21.00
CA THR A 3 21.97 2.49 20.07
C THR A 3 22.63 1.46 19.17
N VAL A 4 22.22 0.21 19.30
CA VAL A 4 22.75 -0.91 18.52
C VAL A 4 21.78 -1.26 17.41
N LEU A 5 22.30 -1.35 16.18
CA LEU A 5 21.54 -1.75 15.00
C LEU A 5 21.57 -3.27 14.88
N ILE A 6 20.42 -3.92 15.08
CA ILE A 6 20.27 -5.38 14.98
C ILE A 6 19.60 -5.76 13.67
N ARG A 7 20.16 -6.75 12.97
CA ARG A 7 19.56 -7.37 11.78
C ARG A 7 18.84 -8.65 12.20
N ILE A 8 17.60 -8.81 11.77
CA ILE A 8 16.78 -9.98 12.06
C ILE A 8 16.70 -10.84 10.80
N ASP A 9 17.32 -12.01 10.83
CA ASP A 9 17.32 -12.94 9.69
C ASP A 9 16.21 -14.01 9.78
N ASN A 10 15.58 -14.15 10.95
CA ASN A 10 14.55 -15.16 11.20
C ASN A 10 13.28 -14.55 11.81
N LYS A 11 12.12 -14.79 11.18
CA LYS A 11 10.81 -14.33 11.66
C LYS A 11 10.47 -14.83 13.07
N LYS A 12 11.01 -15.96 13.53
CA LYS A 12 10.81 -16.45 14.90
C LYS A 12 11.47 -15.57 15.96
N ALA A 13 12.51 -14.81 15.60
CA ALA A 13 13.21 -13.91 16.51
C ALA A 13 12.38 -12.67 16.89
N TYR A 14 11.29 -12.39 16.17
CA TYR A 14 10.38 -11.29 16.54
C TYR A 14 9.72 -11.48 17.89
N ARG A 15 9.29 -12.71 18.23
CA ARG A 15 8.67 -12.99 19.54
C ARG A 15 9.63 -12.73 20.70
N PHE A 16 10.89 -13.13 20.55
CA PHE A 16 11.91 -12.85 21.55
C PHE A 16 12.19 -11.35 21.72
N LEU A 17 12.04 -10.55 20.66
CA LEU A 17 12.16 -9.10 20.77
C LEU A 17 10.97 -8.48 21.48
N GLU A 18 9.75 -8.97 21.23
CA GLU A 18 8.55 -8.57 21.98
C GLU A 18 8.74 -8.90 23.47
N ASP A 19 9.19 -10.12 23.80
CA ASP A 19 9.47 -10.52 25.18
C ASP A 19 10.54 -9.63 25.85
N LEU A 20 11.59 -9.25 25.11
CA LEU A 20 12.64 -8.36 25.62
C LEU A 20 12.20 -6.89 25.73
N GLU A 21 11.24 -6.47 24.89
CA GLU A 21 10.61 -5.14 24.96
C GLU A 21 9.67 -5.06 26.17
N ASP A 22 8.92 -6.13 26.46
CA ASP A 22 8.09 -6.26 27.67
C ASP A 22 8.93 -6.20 28.95
N LEU A 23 10.12 -6.79 28.92
CA LEU A 23 11.10 -6.70 30.01
C LEU A 23 11.85 -5.35 30.05
N GLN A 24 11.52 -4.40 29.15
CA GLN A 24 12.13 -3.07 29.01
C GLN A 24 13.65 -3.07 28.78
N VAL A 25 14.21 -4.18 28.30
CA VAL A 25 15.65 -4.34 28.03
C VAL A 25 16.03 -3.69 26.70
N ILE A 26 15.13 -3.76 25.73
CA ILE A 26 15.31 -3.18 24.40
C ILE A 26 14.09 -2.36 24.01
N LYS A 27 14.29 -1.39 23.13
CA LYS A 27 13.20 -0.60 22.55
C LYS A 27 13.41 -0.52 21.04
N VAL A 28 12.42 -0.93 20.26
CA VAL A 28 12.52 -0.90 18.80
C VAL A 28 12.34 0.53 18.31
N LEU A 29 13.43 1.22 17.96
CA LEU A 29 13.42 2.65 17.62
C LEU A 29 12.93 2.95 16.19
N GLN A 30 13.10 2.04 15.24
CA GLN A 30 12.64 2.21 13.86
C GLN A 30 12.13 0.88 13.31
N LYS A 31 10.83 0.67 13.38
CA LYS A 31 10.16 -0.25 12.46
C LYS A 31 10.13 0.47 11.12
N LYS A 32 10.97 0.05 10.16
CA LYS A 32 10.73 0.36 8.75
C LYS A 32 9.43 -0.35 8.36
N THR A 33 8.29 0.25 8.70
CA THR A 33 7.06 -0.01 7.99
C THR A 33 7.38 0.43 6.57
N GLU A 34 7.53 -0.53 5.66
CA GLU A 34 7.54 -0.22 4.23
C GLU A 34 6.38 0.73 4.01
N THR A 35 6.70 1.96 3.63
CA THR A 35 5.71 3.00 3.41
C THR A 35 4.71 2.40 2.46
N ASN A 36 3.47 2.26 2.92
CA ASN A 36 2.36 1.78 2.13
C ASN A 36 2.26 2.74 0.93
N GLN A 37 2.93 2.40 -0.18
CA GLN A 37 2.98 3.23 -1.37
C GLN A 37 1.55 3.57 -1.71
N LYS A 38 1.23 4.87 -1.81
CA LYS A 38 -0.15 5.24 -2.10
C LYS A 38 -0.49 4.59 -3.42
N LEU A 39 -1.60 3.87 -3.47
CA LEU A 39 -2.01 3.13 -4.68
C LEU A 39 -2.07 4.06 -5.90
N SER A 40 -2.39 5.34 -5.69
CA SER A 40 -2.31 6.40 -6.69
C SER A 40 -0.92 6.49 -7.34
N GLU A 41 0.16 6.43 -6.57
CA GLU A 41 1.54 6.49 -7.08
C GLU A 41 1.93 5.19 -7.80
N LYS A 42 1.39 4.05 -7.35
CA LYS A 42 1.65 2.74 -7.98
C LYS A 42 1.02 2.61 -9.36
N TYR A 43 -0.10 3.29 -9.62
CA TYR A 43 -0.88 3.13 -10.85
C TYR A 43 -0.92 4.39 -11.73
N ALA A 44 -0.37 5.52 -11.29
CA ALA A 44 -0.21 6.72 -12.11
C ALA A 44 0.59 6.42 -13.38
N GLY A 45 0.07 6.84 -14.54
CA GLY A 45 0.74 6.70 -15.84
C GLY A 45 0.86 5.27 -16.38
N LYS A 46 0.30 4.26 -15.71
CA LYS A 46 0.30 2.87 -16.21
C LYS A 46 -0.75 2.61 -17.28
N LEU A 47 -1.76 3.47 -17.38
CA LEU A 47 -2.78 3.40 -18.42
C LEU A 47 -2.41 4.38 -19.54
N PRO A 48 -2.20 3.91 -20.78
CA PRO A 48 -2.02 4.79 -21.93
C PRO A 48 -3.24 5.69 -22.11
N VAL A 49 -3.00 6.94 -22.50
CA VAL A 49 -4.05 7.97 -22.66
C VAL A 49 -5.09 7.52 -23.68
N ASP A 50 -4.66 6.89 -24.78
CA ASP A 50 -5.56 6.44 -25.85
C ASP A 50 -6.58 5.40 -25.35
N ILE A 51 -6.15 4.48 -24.50
CA ILE A 51 -7.02 3.44 -23.91
C ILE A 51 -7.95 4.04 -22.84
N ALA A 52 -7.46 5.06 -22.10
CA ALA A 52 -8.28 5.75 -21.12
C ALA A 52 -9.45 6.49 -21.77
N ASP A 53 -9.20 7.17 -22.89
CA ASP A 53 -10.22 7.91 -23.64
C ASP A 53 -11.27 6.97 -24.25
N ASP A 54 -10.86 5.84 -24.85
CA ASP A 54 -11.79 4.84 -25.39
C ASP A 54 -12.68 4.22 -24.31
N LEU A 55 -12.10 3.88 -23.15
CA LEU A 55 -12.87 3.36 -22.01
C LEU A 55 -13.84 4.40 -21.46
N GLN A 56 -13.41 5.65 -21.36
CA GLN A 56 -14.27 6.74 -20.89
C GLN A 56 -15.42 6.99 -21.86
N LYS A 57 -15.17 6.94 -23.17
CA LYS A 57 -16.19 7.04 -24.21
C LYS A 57 -17.22 5.90 -24.10
N TYR A 58 -16.76 4.65 -24.00
CA TYR A 58 -17.62 3.49 -23.86
C TYR A 58 -18.50 3.55 -22.60
N VAL A 59 -17.93 3.96 -21.46
CA VAL A 59 -18.68 4.15 -20.21
C VAL A 59 -19.72 5.26 -20.35
N THR A 60 -19.39 6.34 -21.07
CA THR A 60 -20.29 7.47 -21.29
C THR A 60 -21.46 7.07 -22.17
N GLU A 61 -21.21 6.36 -23.28
CA GLU A 61 -22.24 5.81 -24.16
C GLU A 61 -23.14 4.83 -23.39
N SER A 62 -22.56 3.91 -22.63
CA SER A 62 -23.31 2.99 -21.77
C SER A 62 -24.21 3.73 -20.77
N ARG A 63 -23.72 4.78 -20.09
CA ARG A 63 -24.55 5.55 -19.15
C ARG A 63 -25.68 6.29 -19.85
N ASN A 64 -25.43 6.84 -21.04
CA ASN A 64 -26.44 7.51 -21.84
C ASN A 64 -27.53 6.54 -22.30
N GLU A 65 -27.18 5.33 -22.71
CA GLU A 65 -28.14 4.28 -23.07
C GLU A 65 -29.05 3.89 -21.89
N TRP A 66 -28.49 3.84 -20.68
CA TRP A 66 -29.27 3.55 -19.47
C TRP A 66 -30.14 4.72 -19.04
N THR A 67 -29.69 5.96 -19.24
CA THR A 67 -30.43 7.18 -18.89
C THR A 67 -31.57 7.45 -19.88
N ASN A 68 -31.36 7.13 -21.15
CA ASN A 68 -32.33 7.36 -22.22
C ASN A 68 -33.28 6.16 -22.44
N ARG A 69 -33.20 5.15 -21.56
CA ARG A 69 -34.26 4.15 -21.41
C ARG A 69 -35.46 4.81 -20.74
N THR A 70 -36.30 5.44 -21.55
CA THR A 70 -37.65 5.84 -21.14
C THR A 70 -38.44 4.56 -20.84
N ILE A 71 -38.83 4.40 -19.57
CA ILE A 71 -39.71 3.33 -19.07
C ILE A 71 -41.16 3.72 -19.35
#